data_AF-A0A3C0TAN5-F1
#
_entry.id   AF-A0A3C0TAN5-F1
#
_cell.length_a   1.000
_cell.length_b   1.000
_cell.length_c   1.000
_cell.angle_alpha   90.00
_cell.angle_beta   90.00
_cell.angle_gamma   90.00
#
_symmetry.space_group_name_H-M   'P 1'
#
loop_
_entity.id
_entity.type
_entity.pdbx_description
1 polymer ?
#
loop_
_entity_poly.entity_id
_entity_poly.type
_entity_poly.pdbx_seq_one_letter_code
_entity_poly.pdbx_strand_id
1 'polypeptide(L)'
;MKTKRREIEGVSLSFLDVISCGFGALILLLVLTKVFEPVVLEDTIENLQGYLAALQEDLFNIRGETRDLNREMIRKEDLQVDEIKKLTELQSDLEALQEQYEIVVRKTKVNDTIEGRLTIAKQTLTEEMQRLLKDYQRSAQDDTIGGIPVDSEYVIFIIDTSGSMYTNAWPLVVQKVAETLEVYPRLKGIQVMNDMGNYMFSQYANEWIPDTAARRNAIVDRLQTWNVFSNSSPVEGITKAISTFYKPGRKISLYVFGDDFSGRSVEQVVSIVDRINRADAEGNRLVRIHAVGFPVLFSLPPRYQASAIRFSILMRELCIRNGGTFVALNDFRLF
;
A
#
# COMPACT_ATOMS: atom_id res chain seq x y z
N MET A 1 -6.79 -122.99 94.48
CA MET A 1 -7.36 -121.71 93.98
C MET A 1 -6.27 -120.91 93.29
N LYS A 2 -6.62 -120.23 92.18
CA LYS A 2 -5.91 -119.10 91.52
C LYS A 2 -4.86 -119.39 90.43
N THR A 3 -5.37 -119.31 89.19
CA THR A 3 -4.91 -118.53 88.02
C THR A 3 -3.52 -118.73 87.40
N LYS A 4 -3.55 -119.19 86.14
CA LYS A 4 -2.57 -118.99 85.06
C LYS A 4 -2.22 -117.50 84.87
N ARG A 5 -0.95 -117.21 84.64
CA ARG A 5 -0.47 -116.06 83.86
C ARG A 5 0.53 -116.55 82.80
N ARG A 6 0.27 -116.16 81.56
CA ARG A 6 1.17 -116.26 80.39
C ARG A 6 1.94 -114.94 80.34
N GLU A 7 3.27 -114.98 80.32
CA GLU A 7 4.15 -113.86 79.98
C GLU A 7 5.05 -114.37 78.85
N ILE A 8 4.67 -114.19 77.57
CA ILE A 8 5.09 -113.10 76.66
C ILE A 8 6.62 -112.93 76.66
N GLU A 9 7.31 -113.82 75.94
CA GLU A 9 8.65 -113.55 75.43
C GLU A 9 8.56 -112.45 74.37
N GLY A 10 9.42 -111.44 74.52
CA GLY A 10 9.45 -110.24 73.69
C GLY A 10 9.76 -110.54 72.23
N VAL A 11 8.95 -109.94 71.35
CA VAL A 11 9.22 -109.62 69.94
C VAL A 11 9.89 -110.74 69.13
N SER A 12 9.08 -111.68 68.65
CA SER A 12 9.48 -112.64 67.60
C SER A 12 9.82 -111.92 66.29
N LEU A 13 10.86 -112.37 65.59
CA LEU A 13 11.31 -111.90 64.28
C LEU A 13 10.17 -111.71 63.25
N SER A 14 9.12 -112.53 63.34
CA SER A 14 7.94 -112.53 62.48
C SER A 14 7.06 -111.28 62.60
N PHE A 15 7.09 -110.57 63.73
CA PHE A 15 6.35 -109.31 63.93
C PHE A 15 7.01 -108.13 63.21
N LEU A 16 8.35 -108.13 63.17
CA LEU A 16 9.12 -107.10 62.47
C LEU A 16 8.91 -107.19 60.95
N ASP A 17 8.75 -108.41 60.42
CA ASP A 17 8.56 -108.64 58.99
C ASP A 17 7.18 -108.17 58.49
N VAL A 18 6.12 -108.40 59.28
CA VAL A 18 4.76 -107.93 58.96
C VAL A 18 4.64 -106.41 59.05
N ILE A 19 5.30 -105.77 60.04
CA ILE A 19 5.35 -104.31 60.12
C ILE A 19 6.17 -103.72 58.98
N SER A 20 7.29 -104.35 58.59
CA SER A 20 8.10 -103.85 57.47
C SER A 20 7.36 -103.94 56.13
N CYS A 21 6.61 -105.02 55.90
CA CYS A 21 5.79 -105.21 54.70
C CYS A 21 4.60 -104.23 54.67
N GLY A 22 3.91 -104.07 55.80
CA GLY A 22 2.81 -103.10 55.93
C GLY A 22 3.27 -101.65 55.77
N PHE A 23 4.43 -101.31 56.33
CA PHE A 23 5.02 -99.98 56.19
C PHE A 23 5.53 -99.73 54.76
N GLY A 24 6.11 -100.74 54.12
CA GLY A 24 6.51 -100.68 52.71
C GLY A 24 5.32 -100.47 51.78
N ALA A 25 4.20 -101.16 52.01
CA ALA A 25 2.96 -100.95 51.27
C ALA A 25 2.40 -99.54 51.49
N LEU A 26 2.45 -99.01 52.71
CA LEU A 26 2.04 -97.64 53.03
C LEU A 26 2.94 -96.59 52.36
N ILE A 27 4.25 -96.80 52.33
CA ILE A 27 5.19 -95.92 51.61
C ILE A 27 4.92 -95.97 50.11
N LEU A 28 4.70 -97.16 49.53
CA LEU A 28 4.36 -97.28 48.11
C LEU A 28 3.05 -96.57 47.76
N LEU A 29 2.03 -96.69 48.61
CA LEU A 29 0.75 -95.98 48.46
C LEU A 29 0.92 -94.47 48.60
N LEU A 30 1.76 -94.01 49.51
CA LEU A 30 2.07 -92.59 49.69
C LEU A 30 2.84 -92.02 48.49
N VAL A 31 3.80 -92.78 47.95
CA VAL A 31 4.56 -92.39 46.76
C VAL A 31 3.67 -92.38 45.52
N LEU A 32 2.79 -93.38 45.35
CA LEU A 32 1.84 -93.41 44.23
C LEU A 32 0.82 -92.26 44.30
N THR A 33 0.31 -91.93 45.49
CA THR A 33 -0.65 -90.82 45.65
C THR A 33 0.00 -89.44 45.58
N LYS A 34 1.29 -89.30 45.93
CA LYS A 34 2.03 -88.03 45.79
C LYS A 34 2.56 -87.77 44.38
N VAL A 35 2.75 -88.80 43.55
CA VAL A 35 3.31 -88.67 42.19
C VAL A 35 2.23 -88.46 41.12
N PHE A 36 0.98 -88.83 41.41
CA PHE A 36 -0.16 -88.62 40.51
C PHE A 36 -1.20 -87.67 41.14
N GLU A 37 -0.81 -86.42 41.40
CA GLU A 37 -1.83 -85.36 41.36
C GLU A 37 -2.30 -85.26 39.91
N PRO A 38 -3.61 -85.35 39.61
CA PRO A 38 -4.09 -85.03 38.28
C PRO A 38 -3.75 -83.56 38.06
N VAL A 39 -2.74 -83.29 37.23
CA VAL A 39 -2.47 -81.92 36.77
C VAL A 39 -3.80 -81.42 36.20
N VAL A 40 -4.36 -80.41 36.84
CA VAL A 40 -5.67 -79.83 36.50
C VAL A 40 -5.53 -79.22 35.11
N LEU A 41 -5.76 -80.04 34.09
CA LEU A 41 -5.65 -79.68 32.68
C LEU A 41 -6.73 -78.66 32.30
N GLU A 42 -7.86 -78.63 33.02
CA GLU A 42 -8.95 -77.67 32.80
C GLU A 42 -8.54 -76.23 33.20
N ASP A 43 -7.92 -76.01 34.36
CA ASP A 43 -7.45 -74.68 34.79
C ASP A 43 -6.36 -74.10 33.88
N THR A 44 -5.55 -74.95 33.25
CA THR A 44 -4.52 -74.52 32.30
C THR A 44 -5.10 -74.22 30.92
N ILE A 45 -6.09 -74.99 30.45
CA ILE A 45 -6.78 -74.74 29.18
C ILE A 45 -7.66 -73.48 29.26
N GLU A 46 -8.37 -73.27 30.37
CA GLU A 46 -9.25 -72.10 30.56
C GLU A 46 -8.43 -70.80 30.68
N ASN A 47 -7.30 -70.82 31.41
CA ASN A 47 -6.34 -69.72 31.44
C ASN A 47 -5.68 -69.45 30.07
N LEU A 48 -5.34 -70.49 29.31
CA LEU A 48 -4.80 -70.35 27.95
C LEU A 48 -5.82 -69.75 26.98
N GLN A 49 -7.10 -70.12 27.11
CA GLN A 49 -8.19 -69.54 26.31
C GLN A 49 -8.45 -68.08 26.68
N GLY A 50 -8.45 -67.73 27.96
CA GLY A 50 -8.53 -66.34 28.43
C GLY A 50 -7.36 -65.49 27.93
N TYR A 51 -6.14 -66.03 27.95
CA TYR A 51 -4.96 -65.36 27.41
C TYR A 51 -5.02 -65.18 25.88
N LEU A 52 -5.53 -66.19 25.15
CA LEU A 52 -5.77 -66.09 23.70
C LEU A 52 -6.83 -65.03 23.36
N ALA A 53 -7.91 -64.95 24.14
CA ALA A 53 -8.95 -63.94 23.97
C ALA A 53 -8.41 -62.52 24.22
N ALA A 54 -7.63 -62.33 25.29
CA ALA A 54 -6.96 -61.05 25.57
C ALA A 54 -5.99 -60.66 24.45
N LEU A 55 -5.18 -61.59 23.94
CA LEU A 55 -4.29 -61.34 22.80
C LEU A 55 -5.06 -60.99 21.52
N GLN A 56 -6.24 -61.60 21.29
CA GLN A 56 -7.09 -61.27 20.15
C GLN A 56 -7.69 -59.87 20.27
N GLU A 57 -8.10 -59.47 21.47
CA GLU A 57 -8.59 -58.13 21.77
C GLU A 57 -7.49 -57.09 21.61
N ASP A 58 -6.29 -57.36 22.14
CA ASP A 58 -5.12 -56.50 21.96
C ASP A 58 -4.75 -56.35 20.48
N LEU A 59 -4.75 -57.44 19.70
CA LEU A 59 -4.51 -57.37 18.26
C LEU A 59 -5.58 -56.55 17.54
N PHE A 60 -6.84 -56.63 17.98
CA PHE A 60 -7.92 -55.83 17.40
C PHE A 60 -7.72 -54.34 17.71
N ASN A 61 -7.39 -54.01 18.97
CA ASN A 61 -7.11 -52.64 19.41
C ASN A 61 -5.91 -52.05 18.67
N ILE A 62 -4.78 -52.78 18.61
CA ILE A 62 -3.56 -52.35 17.91
C ILE A 62 -3.84 -52.14 16.42
N ARG A 63 -4.65 -53.00 15.77
CA ARG A 63 -5.05 -52.81 14.37
C ARG A 63 -5.94 -51.59 14.19
N GLY A 64 -6.84 -51.31 15.13
CA GLY A 64 -7.67 -50.12 15.17
C GLY A 64 -6.81 -48.85 15.25
N GLU A 65 -5.93 -48.79 16.25
CA GLU A 65 -4.98 -47.68 16.45
C GLU A 65 -4.09 -47.48 15.22
N THR A 66 -3.56 -48.55 14.64
CA THR A 66 -2.74 -48.48 13.42
C THR A 66 -3.53 -47.89 12.25
N ARG A 67 -4.82 -48.24 12.11
CA ARG A 67 -5.68 -47.71 11.05
C ARG A 67 -5.94 -46.21 11.24
N ASP A 68 -6.20 -45.78 12.47
CA ASP A 68 -6.47 -44.38 12.77
C ASP A 68 -5.19 -43.54 12.62
N LEU A 69 -4.04 -44.05 13.09
CA LEU A 69 -2.74 -43.42 12.92
C LEU A 69 -2.37 -43.28 11.42
N ASN A 70 -2.64 -44.31 10.62
CA ASN A 70 -2.40 -44.26 9.17
C ASN A 70 -3.31 -43.22 8.50
N ARG A 71 -4.56 -43.07 8.96
CA ARG A 71 -5.48 -42.05 8.46
C ARG A 71 -5.02 -40.63 8.81
N GLU A 72 -4.49 -40.42 10.01
CA GLU A 72 -3.89 -39.14 10.41
C GLU A 72 -2.62 -38.83 9.61
N MET A 73 -1.80 -39.84 9.34
CA MET A 73 -0.58 -39.69 8.52
C MET A 73 -0.92 -39.23 7.10
N ILE A 74 -1.87 -39.88 6.45
CA ILE A 74 -2.34 -39.49 5.11
C ILE A 74 -2.87 -38.05 5.11
N ARG A 75 -3.64 -37.64 6.12
CA ARG A 75 -4.11 -36.24 6.22
C ARG A 75 -2.97 -35.25 6.38
N LYS A 76 -1.94 -35.60 7.15
CA LYS A 76 -0.75 -34.74 7.31
C LYS A 76 0.04 -34.65 6.01
N GLU A 77 0.20 -35.75 5.28
CA GLU A 77 0.82 -35.76 3.96
C GLU A 77 0.03 -34.88 2.97
N ASP A 78 -1.30 -34.98 2.94
CA ASP A 78 -2.16 -34.14 2.09
C ASP A 78 -2.01 -32.64 2.42
N LEU A 79 -1.96 -32.29 3.71
CA LEU A 79 -1.71 -30.90 4.14
C LEU A 79 -0.33 -30.41 3.75
N GLN A 80 0.71 -31.25 3.89
CA GLN A 80 2.07 -30.92 3.45
C GLN A 80 2.13 -30.72 1.93
N VAL A 81 1.41 -31.55 1.16
CA VAL A 81 1.31 -31.39 -0.30
C VAL A 81 0.65 -30.06 -0.67
N ASP A 82 -0.39 -29.63 0.06
CA ASP A 82 -1.03 -28.32 -0.14
C ASP A 82 -0.11 -27.14 0.22
N GLU A 83 0.65 -27.25 1.31
CA GLU A 83 1.65 -26.25 1.71
C GLU A 83 2.80 -26.15 0.69
N ILE A 84 3.29 -27.29 0.17
CA ILE A 84 4.32 -27.32 -0.87
C ILE A 84 3.79 -26.66 -2.16
N LYS A 85 2.53 -26.90 -2.54
CA LYS A 85 1.91 -26.22 -3.69
C LYS A 85 1.86 -24.70 -3.49
N LYS A 86 1.39 -24.23 -2.33
CA LYS A 86 1.36 -22.80 -1.99
C LYS A 86 2.75 -22.16 -2.00
N LEU A 87 3.77 -22.87 -1.48
CA LEU A 87 5.16 -22.40 -1.51
C LEU A 87 5.67 -22.29 -2.95
N THR A 88 5.31 -23.23 -3.82
CA THR A 88 5.70 -23.22 -5.23
C THR A 88 5.02 -22.06 -5.98
N GLU A 89 3.73 -21.82 -5.72
CA GLU A 89 2.99 -20.67 -6.27
C GLU A 89 3.62 -19.34 -5.81
N LEU A 90 3.90 -19.19 -4.53
CA LEU A 90 4.55 -18.00 -3.97
C LEU A 90 5.97 -17.78 -4.53
N GLN A 91 6.73 -18.85 -4.76
CA GLN A 91 8.04 -18.76 -5.41
C GLN A 91 7.90 -18.27 -6.86
N SER A 92 6.93 -18.80 -7.61
CA SER A 92 6.64 -18.34 -8.97
C SER A 92 6.21 -16.87 -9.01
N ASP A 93 5.38 -16.43 -8.07
CA ASP A 93 4.96 -15.02 -7.96
C ASP A 93 6.15 -14.11 -7.62
N LEU A 94 7.05 -14.57 -6.73
CA LEU A 94 8.26 -13.85 -6.36
C LEU A 94 9.22 -13.73 -7.55
N GLU A 95 9.42 -14.79 -8.32
CA GLU A 95 10.24 -14.78 -9.54
C GLU A 95 9.64 -13.82 -10.59
N ALA A 96 8.33 -13.85 -10.80
CA ALA A 96 7.65 -12.92 -11.71
C ALA A 96 7.81 -11.46 -11.25
N LEU A 97 7.73 -11.20 -9.93
CA LEU A 97 7.92 -9.87 -9.37
C LEU A 97 9.38 -9.42 -9.47
N GLN A 98 10.34 -10.33 -9.30
CA GLN A 98 11.77 -10.07 -9.52
C GLN A 98 12.08 -9.77 -10.98
N GLU A 99 11.49 -10.51 -11.92
CA GLU A 99 11.64 -10.24 -13.36
C GLU A 99 11.05 -8.87 -13.72
N GLN A 100 9.85 -8.53 -13.20
CA GLN A 100 9.27 -7.21 -13.36
C GLN A 100 10.15 -6.11 -12.74
N TYR A 101 10.72 -6.36 -11.56
CA TYR A 101 11.64 -5.44 -10.91
C TYR A 101 12.93 -5.27 -11.74
N GLU A 102 13.51 -6.34 -12.29
CA GLU A 102 14.66 -6.26 -13.19
C GLU A 102 14.34 -5.53 -14.49
N ILE A 103 13.14 -5.72 -15.06
CA ILE A 103 12.67 -4.96 -16.23
C ILE A 103 12.53 -3.47 -15.87
N VAL A 104 12.00 -3.16 -14.69
CA VAL A 104 11.93 -1.79 -14.18
C VAL A 104 13.32 -1.22 -13.97
N VAL A 105 14.24 -1.92 -13.28
CA VAL A 105 15.64 -1.50 -13.06
C VAL A 105 16.41 -1.36 -14.36
N ARG A 106 16.19 -2.23 -15.34
CA ARG A 106 16.79 -2.12 -16.68
C ARG A 106 16.21 -0.93 -17.44
N LYS A 107 14.91 -0.63 -17.31
CA LYS A 107 14.32 0.63 -17.77
C LYS A 107 14.91 1.83 -17.02
N THR A 108 15.23 1.72 -15.73
CA THR A 108 15.88 2.80 -14.97
C THR A 108 17.33 3.01 -15.39
N LYS A 109 18.12 1.95 -15.66
CA LYS A 109 19.48 2.05 -16.22
C LYS A 109 19.49 2.59 -17.66
N VAL A 110 18.49 2.21 -18.47
CA VAL A 110 18.25 2.85 -19.77
C VAL A 110 17.88 4.32 -19.56
N ASN A 111 17.09 4.66 -18.53
CA ASN A 111 16.82 6.04 -18.15
C ASN A 111 18.06 6.79 -17.66
N ASP A 112 19.04 6.17 -16.99
CA ASP A 112 20.29 6.83 -16.60
C ASP A 112 21.16 7.14 -17.83
N THR A 113 21.18 6.24 -18.82
CA THR A 113 21.84 6.53 -20.11
C THR A 113 21.08 7.56 -20.94
N ILE A 114 19.75 7.61 -20.82
CA ILE A 114 18.91 8.66 -21.39
C ILE A 114 19.10 9.96 -20.61
N GLU A 115 19.29 9.96 -19.29
CA GLU A 115 19.60 11.13 -18.46
C GLU A 115 20.99 11.66 -18.78
N GLY A 116 21.97 10.78 -19.01
CA GLY A 116 23.30 11.17 -19.49
C GLY A 116 23.22 11.78 -20.89
N ARG A 117 22.49 11.15 -21.82
CA ARG A 117 22.23 11.71 -23.17
C ARG A 117 21.36 12.97 -23.12
N LEU A 118 20.45 13.09 -22.17
CA LEU A 118 19.59 14.24 -21.94
C LEU A 118 20.35 15.35 -21.24
N THR A 119 21.37 15.04 -20.44
CA THR A 119 22.26 16.03 -19.82
C THR A 119 23.21 16.59 -20.87
N ILE A 120 23.77 15.73 -21.72
CA ILE A 120 24.55 16.14 -22.90
C ILE A 120 23.66 16.93 -23.86
N ALA A 121 22.47 16.44 -24.19
CA ALA A 121 21.51 17.16 -25.02
C ALA A 121 21.04 18.46 -24.35
N LYS A 122 20.86 18.52 -23.02
CA LYS A 122 20.57 19.75 -22.27
C LYS A 122 21.74 20.73 -22.33
N GLN A 123 22.99 20.25 -22.27
CA GLN A 123 24.18 21.11 -22.41
C GLN A 123 24.29 21.66 -23.84
N THR A 124 24.16 20.81 -24.86
CA THR A 124 24.13 21.23 -26.26
C THR A 124 22.95 22.17 -26.54
N LEU A 125 21.77 21.86 -26.00
CA LEU A 125 20.59 22.72 -26.06
C LEU A 125 20.80 24.01 -25.27
N THR A 126 21.55 24.03 -24.18
CA THR A 126 21.88 25.26 -23.43
C THR A 126 22.81 26.15 -24.23
N GLU A 127 23.80 25.58 -24.93
CA GLU A 127 24.70 26.33 -25.81
C GLU A 127 23.97 26.86 -27.05
N GLU A 128 23.14 26.03 -27.70
CA GLU A 128 22.26 26.47 -28.79
C GLU A 128 21.20 27.46 -28.31
N MET A 129 20.65 27.30 -27.11
CA MET A 129 19.65 28.20 -26.53
C MET A 129 20.30 29.49 -26.04
N GLN A 130 21.56 29.51 -25.60
CA GLN A 130 22.31 30.75 -25.35
C GLN A 130 22.63 31.49 -26.64
N ARG A 131 22.92 30.77 -27.72
CA ARG A 131 23.13 31.34 -29.06
C ARG A 131 21.83 31.88 -29.64
N LEU A 132 20.75 31.09 -29.56
CA LEU A 132 19.40 31.51 -29.93
C LEU A 132 18.90 32.62 -29.00
N LEU A 133 19.23 32.66 -27.71
CA LEU A 133 18.89 33.76 -26.80
C LEU A 133 19.64 35.03 -27.16
N LYS A 134 20.89 34.97 -27.66
CA LYS A 134 21.59 36.14 -28.22
C LYS A 134 20.90 36.64 -29.49
N ASP A 135 20.39 35.74 -30.32
CA ASP A 135 19.64 36.09 -31.53
C ASP A 135 18.20 36.54 -31.19
N TYR A 136 17.59 35.99 -30.14
CA TYR A 136 16.23 36.29 -29.64
C TYR A 136 16.22 37.55 -28.80
N GLN A 137 17.28 37.88 -28.05
CA GLN A 137 17.42 39.18 -27.36
C GLN A 137 17.48 40.35 -28.35
N ARG A 138 17.82 40.11 -29.62
CA ARG A 138 17.68 41.10 -30.70
C ARG A 138 16.26 41.17 -31.28
N SER A 139 15.41 40.17 -31.09
CA SER A 139 14.04 40.12 -31.65
C SER A 139 12.91 40.22 -30.61
N ALA A 140 13.19 40.03 -29.31
CA ALA A 140 12.22 39.92 -28.22
C ALA A 140 12.25 41.13 -27.27
N GLN A 141 12.81 42.24 -27.71
CA GLN A 141 12.96 43.44 -26.90
C GLN A 141 11.64 44.22 -26.71
N ASP A 142 10.48 43.64 -27.04
CA ASP A 142 9.20 44.38 -26.99
C ASP A 142 8.04 43.78 -26.18
N ASP A 143 8.05 42.57 -25.60
CA ASP A 143 6.82 42.12 -24.87
C ASP A 143 6.93 40.96 -23.84
N THR A 144 8.12 40.59 -23.34
CA THR A 144 8.23 39.46 -22.38
C THR A 144 9.07 39.82 -21.15
N ILE A 145 8.45 39.80 -19.96
CA ILE A 145 9.14 39.93 -18.67
C ILE A 145 9.09 38.55 -17.97
N GLY A 146 10.25 37.94 -17.74
CA GLY A 146 10.36 36.69 -16.95
C GLY A 146 9.78 35.42 -17.58
N GLY A 147 9.56 35.39 -18.91
CA GLY A 147 8.96 34.24 -19.60
C GLY A 147 7.43 34.18 -19.54
N ILE A 148 6.77 35.24 -19.06
CA ILE A 148 5.33 35.43 -19.12
C ILE A 148 5.04 36.45 -20.23
N PRO A 149 4.24 36.12 -21.27
CA PRO A 149 3.86 37.10 -22.28
C PRO A 149 2.88 38.10 -21.67
N VAL A 150 3.18 39.40 -21.75
CA VAL A 150 2.43 40.48 -21.06
C VAL A 150 1.26 40.98 -21.91
N ASP A 151 0.82 40.22 -22.91
CA ASP A 151 -0.21 40.64 -23.89
C ASP A 151 -1.66 40.45 -23.40
N SER A 152 -1.85 40.09 -22.13
CA SER A 152 -3.18 39.82 -21.57
C SER A 152 -3.89 41.09 -21.13
N GLU A 153 -5.16 41.22 -21.52
CA GLU A 153 -6.01 42.35 -21.16
C GLU A 153 -6.83 42.07 -19.89
N TYR A 154 -7.00 40.80 -19.54
CA TYR A 154 -7.78 40.35 -18.40
C TYR A 154 -7.02 39.28 -17.61
N VAL A 155 -7.12 39.33 -16.28
CA VAL A 155 -6.46 38.39 -15.38
C VAL A 155 -7.45 37.79 -14.39
N ILE A 156 -7.38 36.48 -14.19
CA ILE A 156 -8.12 35.78 -13.14
C ILE A 156 -7.14 35.04 -12.24
N PHE A 157 -7.19 35.34 -10.96
CA PHE A 157 -6.47 34.59 -9.93
C PHE A 157 -7.35 33.46 -9.39
N ILE A 158 -6.84 32.24 -9.44
CA ILE A 158 -7.44 31.02 -8.89
C ILE A 158 -6.50 30.57 -7.77
N ILE A 159 -6.92 30.74 -6.52
CA ILE A 159 -6.04 30.58 -5.37
C ILE A 159 -6.52 29.40 -4.51
N ASP A 160 -5.64 28.46 -4.25
CA ASP A 160 -5.82 27.41 -3.25
C ASP A 160 -5.85 28.06 -1.86
N THR A 161 -7.01 28.00 -1.20
CA THR A 161 -7.24 28.53 0.15
C THR A 161 -7.24 27.43 1.21
N SER A 162 -6.61 26.28 0.91
CA SER A 162 -6.47 25.17 1.83
C SER A 162 -5.67 25.54 3.07
N GLY A 163 -5.84 24.73 4.14
CA GLY A 163 -5.13 24.95 5.39
C GLY A 163 -3.60 24.91 5.25
N SER A 164 -3.06 24.06 4.37
CA SER A 164 -1.61 23.98 4.14
C SER A 164 -1.09 25.29 3.57
N MET A 165 -1.76 25.84 2.56
CA MET A 165 -1.43 27.14 1.97
C MET A 165 -1.59 28.28 2.99
N TYR A 166 -2.77 28.38 3.62
CA TYR A 166 -3.08 29.48 4.52
C TYR A 166 -2.17 29.53 5.75
N THR A 167 -1.81 28.37 6.31
CA THR A 167 -0.95 28.30 7.51
C THR A 167 0.53 28.53 7.20
N ASN A 168 1.02 28.10 6.03
CA ASN A 168 2.47 28.01 5.79
C ASN A 168 2.99 28.99 4.73
N ALA A 169 2.22 29.24 3.67
CA ALA A 169 2.68 29.96 2.48
C ALA A 169 1.96 31.30 2.24
N TRP A 170 0.91 31.59 3.01
CA TRP A 170 0.00 32.70 2.73
C TRP A 170 0.68 34.05 2.54
N PRO A 171 1.66 34.45 3.37
CA PRO A 171 2.35 35.72 3.16
C PRO A 171 3.04 35.80 1.78
N LEU A 172 3.63 34.70 1.30
CA LEU A 172 4.23 34.63 -0.02
C LEU A 172 3.19 34.61 -1.14
N VAL A 173 2.03 33.98 -0.92
CA VAL A 173 0.89 34.04 -1.87
C VAL A 173 0.46 35.50 -2.07
N VAL A 174 0.27 36.26 -0.98
CA VAL A 174 -0.10 37.69 -1.06
C VAL A 174 0.95 38.47 -1.83
N GLN A 175 2.24 38.27 -1.54
CA GLN A 175 3.32 38.94 -2.29
C GLN A 175 3.29 38.58 -3.78
N LYS A 176 3.18 37.29 -4.13
CA LYS A 176 3.22 36.86 -5.54
C LYS A 176 2.00 37.33 -6.34
N VAL A 177 0.84 37.46 -5.70
CA VAL A 177 -0.33 38.10 -6.34
C VAL A 177 -0.08 39.59 -6.56
N ALA A 178 0.46 40.30 -5.57
CA ALA A 178 0.81 41.71 -5.70
C ALA A 178 1.84 41.94 -6.82
N GLU A 179 2.93 41.18 -6.85
CA GLU A 179 3.94 41.21 -7.92
C GLU A 179 3.33 40.94 -9.29
N THR A 180 2.41 39.96 -9.39
CA THR A 180 1.73 39.66 -10.66
C THR A 180 0.87 40.84 -11.11
N LEU A 181 0.14 41.49 -10.20
CA LEU A 181 -0.63 42.70 -10.53
C LEU A 181 0.28 43.84 -10.98
N GLU A 182 1.45 44.02 -10.37
CA GLU A 182 2.42 45.07 -10.74
C GLU A 182 3.01 44.87 -12.14
N VAL A 183 3.23 43.63 -12.58
CA VAL A 183 3.72 43.32 -13.93
C VAL A 183 2.77 43.82 -15.01
N TYR A 184 1.46 43.88 -14.74
CA TYR A 184 0.46 44.36 -15.70
C TYR A 184 0.17 45.85 -15.49
N PRO A 185 0.66 46.76 -16.36
CA PRO A 185 0.51 48.20 -16.14
C PRO A 185 -0.95 48.65 -16.19
N ARG A 186 -1.75 48.03 -17.07
CA ARG A 186 -3.19 48.26 -17.22
C ARG A 186 -3.90 47.00 -17.68
N LEU A 187 -4.95 46.62 -16.97
CA LEU A 187 -5.88 45.55 -17.32
C LEU A 187 -7.26 46.15 -17.60
N LYS A 188 -8.05 45.49 -18.44
CA LYS A 188 -9.49 45.80 -18.62
C LYS A 188 -10.35 45.20 -17.51
N GLY A 189 -9.85 44.16 -16.82
CA GLY A 189 -10.56 43.55 -15.71
C GLY A 189 -9.74 42.52 -14.95
N ILE A 190 -10.00 42.41 -13.65
CA ILE A 190 -9.40 41.44 -12.74
C ILE A 190 -10.52 40.59 -12.13
N GLN A 191 -10.24 39.34 -11.81
CA GLN A 191 -11.11 38.54 -10.95
C GLN A 191 -10.26 37.69 -10.01
N VAL A 192 -10.79 37.40 -8.82
CA VAL A 192 -10.15 36.55 -7.83
C VAL A 192 -11.16 35.54 -7.29
N MET A 193 -10.84 34.26 -7.42
CA MET A 193 -11.66 33.17 -6.92
C MET A 193 -10.77 32.08 -6.32
N ASN A 194 -11.36 31.23 -5.46
CA ASN A 194 -10.61 30.09 -4.94
C ASN A 194 -10.60 28.94 -5.96
N ASP A 195 -9.85 27.90 -5.66
CA ASP A 195 -9.77 26.64 -6.42
C ASP A 195 -11.14 26.00 -6.72
N MET A 196 -12.15 26.21 -5.86
CA MET A 196 -13.53 25.77 -6.06
C MET A 196 -14.40 26.75 -6.88
N GLY A 197 -13.87 27.91 -7.26
CA GLY A 197 -14.57 28.94 -8.01
C GLY A 197 -15.42 29.90 -7.15
N ASN A 198 -15.23 29.93 -5.84
CA ASN A 198 -15.86 30.94 -4.97
C ASN A 198 -15.17 32.29 -5.13
N TYR A 199 -15.94 33.32 -5.49
CA TYR A 199 -15.40 34.67 -5.67
C TYR A 199 -14.97 35.29 -4.34
N MET A 200 -13.84 36.00 -4.36
CA MET A 200 -13.38 36.79 -3.21
C MET A 200 -14.35 37.94 -2.89
N PHE A 201 -14.82 38.61 -3.94
CA PHE A 201 -15.79 39.70 -3.87
C PHE A 201 -17.10 39.26 -4.50
N SER A 202 -18.05 38.80 -3.69
CA SER A 202 -19.33 38.26 -4.16
C SER A 202 -20.15 39.27 -4.96
N GLN A 203 -19.98 40.57 -4.71
CA GLN A 203 -20.63 41.64 -5.48
C GLN A 203 -20.17 41.71 -6.94
N TYR A 204 -19.02 41.10 -7.27
CA TYR A 204 -18.50 40.98 -8.64
C TYR A 204 -18.68 39.55 -9.18
N ALA A 205 -19.61 38.77 -8.64
CA ALA A 205 -19.88 37.43 -9.13
C ALA A 205 -20.26 37.45 -10.62
N ASN A 206 -19.52 36.69 -11.44
CA ASN A 206 -19.67 36.61 -12.90
C ASN A 206 -19.39 37.93 -13.64
N GLU A 207 -18.81 38.91 -12.96
CA GLU A 207 -18.44 40.20 -13.52
C GLU A 207 -16.94 40.46 -13.34
N TRP A 208 -16.37 41.36 -14.14
CA TRP A 208 -14.98 41.78 -13.99
C TRP A 208 -14.88 42.86 -12.93
N ILE A 209 -13.90 42.75 -12.03
CA ILE A 209 -13.50 43.85 -11.16
C ILE A 209 -12.76 44.87 -12.04
N PRO A 210 -13.21 46.14 -12.12
CA PRO A 210 -12.50 47.16 -12.89
C PRO A 210 -11.10 47.38 -12.34
N ASP A 211 -10.12 47.53 -13.23
CA ASP A 211 -8.74 47.75 -12.85
C ASP A 211 -8.50 49.19 -12.38
N THR A 212 -8.43 49.40 -11.07
CA THR A 212 -8.04 50.68 -10.45
C THR A 212 -7.09 50.42 -9.29
N ALA A 213 -6.24 51.39 -8.95
CA ALA A 213 -5.32 51.28 -7.80
C ALA A 213 -6.07 50.92 -6.51
N ALA A 214 -7.23 51.54 -6.27
CA ALA A 214 -8.07 51.24 -5.12
C ALA A 214 -8.59 49.78 -5.12
N ARG A 215 -8.95 49.23 -6.28
CA ARG A 215 -9.41 47.84 -6.40
C ARG A 215 -8.26 46.84 -6.27
N ARG A 216 -7.08 47.14 -6.83
CA ARG A 216 -5.87 46.34 -6.64
C ARG A 216 -5.47 46.27 -5.16
N ASN A 217 -5.43 47.40 -4.47
CA ASN A 217 -5.15 47.44 -3.03
C ASN A 217 -6.21 46.65 -2.25
N ALA A 218 -7.50 46.83 -2.56
CA ALA A 218 -8.55 46.06 -1.91
C ALA A 218 -8.41 44.54 -2.10
N ILE A 219 -7.95 44.07 -3.27
CA ILE A 219 -7.65 42.66 -3.52
C ILE A 219 -6.52 42.18 -2.59
N VAL A 220 -5.40 42.91 -2.54
CA VAL A 220 -4.24 42.55 -1.72
C VAL A 220 -4.58 42.58 -0.22
N ASP A 221 -5.30 43.61 0.22
CA ASP A 221 -5.75 43.75 1.61
C ASP A 221 -6.72 42.63 2.00
N ARG A 222 -7.68 42.31 1.12
CA ARG A 222 -8.63 41.24 1.39
C ARG A 222 -7.94 39.88 1.45
N LEU A 223 -6.96 39.64 0.59
CA LEU A 223 -6.17 38.41 0.58
C LEU A 223 -5.54 38.11 1.94
N GLN A 224 -5.04 39.11 2.67
CA GLN A 224 -4.40 38.90 3.97
C GLN A 224 -5.22 38.07 4.96
N THR A 225 -6.55 38.12 4.87
CA THR A 225 -7.49 37.46 5.80
C THR A 225 -8.46 36.51 5.10
N TRP A 226 -8.23 36.19 3.83
CA TRP A 226 -9.18 35.41 3.05
C TRP A 226 -8.95 33.90 3.22
N ASN A 227 -9.58 33.34 4.25
CA ASN A 227 -9.55 31.91 4.56
C ASN A 227 -10.94 31.30 4.34
N VAL A 228 -11.21 30.84 3.12
CA VAL A 228 -12.45 30.13 2.76
C VAL A 228 -12.15 28.65 2.52
N PHE A 229 -13.15 27.80 2.72
CA PHE A 229 -13.00 26.36 2.48
C PHE A 229 -12.55 26.06 1.04
N SER A 230 -11.61 25.13 0.89
CA SER A 230 -11.01 24.67 -0.36
C SER A 230 -10.86 23.14 -0.33
N ASN A 231 -10.96 22.50 -1.50
CA ASN A 231 -10.79 21.06 -1.67
C ASN A 231 -9.42 20.69 -2.29
N SER A 232 -8.50 21.66 -2.41
CA SER A 232 -7.17 21.50 -3.02
C SER A 232 -7.25 20.94 -4.45
N SER A 233 -8.19 21.44 -5.24
CA SER A 233 -8.40 21.05 -6.64
C SER A 233 -8.66 22.29 -7.50
N PRO A 234 -7.76 22.65 -8.43
CA PRO A 234 -7.94 23.84 -9.26
C PRO A 234 -8.94 23.64 -10.40
N VAL A 235 -9.49 22.43 -10.58
CA VAL A 235 -10.28 22.04 -11.75
C VAL A 235 -11.56 22.85 -11.85
N GLU A 236 -12.26 22.97 -10.72
CA GLU A 236 -13.53 23.67 -10.62
C GLU A 236 -13.37 25.17 -10.89
N GLY A 237 -12.34 25.79 -10.30
CA GLY A 237 -11.97 27.19 -10.50
C GLY A 237 -11.58 27.48 -11.95
N ILE A 238 -10.73 26.65 -12.56
CA ILE A 238 -10.35 26.79 -13.98
C ILE A 238 -11.58 26.66 -14.87
N THR A 239 -12.41 25.64 -14.63
CA THR A 239 -13.61 25.39 -15.42
C THR A 239 -14.59 26.56 -15.34
N LYS A 240 -14.83 27.06 -14.13
CA LYS A 240 -15.69 28.22 -13.90
C LYS A 240 -15.14 29.47 -14.58
N ALA A 241 -13.85 29.75 -14.41
CA ALA A 241 -13.20 30.90 -15.02
C ALA A 241 -13.37 30.93 -16.55
N ILE A 242 -13.10 29.80 -17.22
CA ILE A 242 -13.26 29.69 -18.69
C ILE A 242 -14.72 29.85 -19.09
N SER A 243 -15.61 29.07 -18.46
CA SER A 243 -17.03 29.04 -18.85
C SER A 243 -17.76 30.37 -18.65
N THR A 244 -17.36 31.17 -17.65
CA THR A 244 -18.01 32.44 -17.31
C THR A 244 -17.42 33.63 -18.07
N PHE A 245 -16.09 33.72 -18.16
CA PHE A 245 -15.43 34.98 -18.54
C PHE A 245 -14.96 35.03 -19.98
N TYR A 246 -14.78 33.88 -20.62
CA TYR A 246 -14.36 33.82 -22.01
C TYR A 246 -15.42 34.46 -22.92
N LYS A 247 -14.95 35.34 -23.81
CA LYS A 247 -15.69 35.85 -24.97
C LYS A 247 -14.72 35.99 -26.13
N PRO A 248 -15.17 35.79 -27.38
CA PRO A 248 -14.32 36.01 -28.56
C PRO A 248 -13.61 37.36 -28.52
N GLY A 249 -12.32 37.37 -28.83
CA GLY A 249 -11.48 38.58 -28.84
C GLY A 249 -10.93 39.02 -27.48
N ARG A 250 -11.25 38.33 -26.37
CA ARG A 250 -10.65 38.63 -25.06
C ARG A 250 -9.36 37.84 -24.84
N LYS A 251 -8.27 38.55 -24.55
CA LYS A 251 -7.02 37.93 -24.09
C LYS A 251 -7.05 37.78 -22.57
N ILE A 252 -7.36 36.57 -22.10
CA ILE A 252 -7.50 36.25 -20.67
C ILE A 252 -6.34 35.36 -20.22
N SER A 253 -5.70 35.73 -19.11
CA SER A 253 -4.74 34.89 -18.40
C SER A 253 -5.28 34.42 -17.06
N LEU A 254 -5.28 33.11 -16.85
CA LEU A 254 -5.57 32.48 -15.57
C LEU A 254 -4.27 32.27 -14.82
N TYR A 255 -4.23 32.62 -13.54
CA TYR A 255 -3.11 32.31 -12.66
C TYR A 255 -3.57 31.41 -11.53
N VAL A 256 -3.06 30.18 -11.51
CA VAL A 256 -3.37 29.18 -10.51
C VAL A 256 -2.28 29.16 -9.44
N PHE A 257 -2.65 29.37 -8.19
CA PHE A 257 -1.74 29.33 -7.03
C PHE A 257 -2.11 28.14 -6.16
N GLY A 258 -1.17 27.21 -5.92
CA GLY A 258 -1.47 26.03 -5.10
C GLY A 258 -0.24 25.19 -4.73
N ASP A 259 -0.43 24.27 -3.79
CA ASP A 259 0.57 23.30 -3.32
C ASP A 259 0.13 21.84 -3.50
N ASP A 260 -1.15 21.60 -3.79
CA ASP A 260 -1.73 20.25 -3.76
C ASP A 260 -2.74 19.97 -4.88
N PHE A 261 -2.88 18.68 -5.20
CA PHE A 261 -3.91 18.15 -6.08
C PHE A 261 -4.53 16.89 -5.48
N SER A 262 -5.73 17.06 -4.92
CA SER A 262 -6.53 16.00 -4.31
C SER A 262 -7.24 15.07 -5.32
N GLY A 263 -7.26 15.46 -6.60
CA GLY A 263 -7.92 14.70 -7.65
C GLY A 263 -7.24 13.36 -7.96
N ARG A 264 -8.04 12.42 -8.48
CA ARG A 264 -7.62 11.03 -8.72
C ARG A 264 -6.82 10.82 -10.00
N SER A 265 -7.01 11.67 -11.03
CA SER A 265 -6.38 11.52 -12.33
C SER A 265 -6.01 12.87 -12.93
N VAL A 266 -4.71 13.05 -13.18
CA VAL A 266 -4.17 14.22 -13.89
C VAL A 266 -4.68 14.26 -15.33
N GLU A 267 -4.67 13.11 -16.01
CA GLU A 267 -5.10 12.99 -17.41
C GLU A 267 -6.57 13.36 -17.60
N GLN A 268 -7.43 12.96 -16.66
CA GLN A 268 -8.83 13.32 -16.70
C GLN A 268 -9.00 14.85 -16.63
N VAL A 269 -8.26 15.53 -15.75
CA VAL A 269 -8.33 16.99 -15.65
C VAL A 269 -7.81 17.66 -16.91
N VAL A 270 -6.67 17.20 -17.43
CA VAL A 270 -6.10 17.73 -18.68
C VAL A 270 -7.11 17.60 -19.82
N SER A 271 -7.78 16.46 -19.96
CA SER A 271 -8.79 16.25 -21.01
C SER A 271 -10.03 17.15 -20.83
N ILE A 272 -10.46 17.40 -19.59
CA ILE A 272 -11.56 18.33 -19.29
C ILE A 272 -11.18 19.74 -19.72
N VAL A 273 -9.98 20.21 -19.33
CA VAL A 273 -9.48 21.54 -19.67
C VAL A 273 -9.31 21.68 -21.18
N ASP A 274 -8.77 20.67 -21.86
CA ASP A 274 -8.62 20.66 -23.33
C ASP A 274 -9.96 20.79 -24.06
N ARG A 275 -11.04 20.20 -23.53
CA ARG A 275 -12.39 20.26 -24.12
C ARG A 275 -13.05 21.63 -23.96
N ILE A 276 -12.78 22.33 -22.85
CA ILE A 276 -13.36 23.65 -22.56
C ILE A 276 -12.50 24.77 -23.14
N ASN A 277 -11.18 24.67 -23.07
CA ASN A 277 -10.22 25.63 -23.59
C ASN A 277 -9.76 25.21 -24.98
N ARG A 278 -10.69 25.21 -25.93
CA ARG A 278 -10.46 24.69 -27.28
C ARG A 278 -9.42 25.54 -28.02
N ALA A 279 -8.70 24.90 -28.92
CA ALA A 279 -7.86 25.62 -29.87
C ALA A 279 -8.73 26.29 -30.95
N ASP A 280 -8.37 27.51 -31.35
CA ASP A 280 -8.88 28.16 -32.56
C ASP A 280 -8.25 27.57 -33.83
N ALA A 281 -8.59 28.13 -35.00
CA ALA A 281 -8.10 27.63 -36.28
C ALA A 281 -6.57 27.74 -36.42
N GLU A 282 -5.97 28.68 -35.69
CA GLU A 282 -4.55 28.97 -35.66
C GLU A 282 -3.81 28.16 -34.57
N GLY A 283 -4.55 27.38 -33.76
CA GLY A 283 -4.00 26.56 -32.67
C GLY A 283 -3.88 27.28 -31.33
N ASN A 284 -4.33 28.53 -31.21
CA ASN A 284 -4.30 29.28 -29.95
C ASN A 284 -5.44 28.83 -29.04
N ARG A 285 -5.19 28.78 -27.73
CA ARG A 285 -6.24 28.49 -26.75
C ARG A 285 -7.08 29.72 -26.44
N LEU A 286 -8.33 29.50 -26.04
CA LEU A 286 -9.29 30.55 -25.65
C LEU A 286 -8.78 31.42 -24.49
N VAL A 287 -8.08 30.80 -23.55
CA VAL A 287 -7.41 31.46 -22.43
C VAL A 287 -6.00 30.90 -22.23
N ARG A 288 -5.11 31.71 -21.67
CA ARG A 288 -3.80 31.26 -21.21
C ARG A 288 -3.87 30.80 -19.76
N ILE A 289 -3.13 29.74 -19.41
CA ILE A 289 -3.09 29.22 -18.03
C ILE A 289 -1.66 29.25 -17.53
N HIS A 290 -1.42 30.05 -16.50
CA HIS A 290 -0.19 30.10 -15.71
C HIS A 290 -0.41 29.45 -14.35
N ALA A 291 0.67 28.98 -13.75
CA ALA A 291 0.60 28.43 -12.41
C ALA A 291 1.85 28.76 -11.60
N VAL A 292 1.64 28.96 -10.29
CA VAL A 292 2.68 29.13 -9.28
C VAL A 292 2.51 28.01 -8.25
N GLY A 293 3.51 27.13 -8.19
CA GLY A 293 3.52 25.99 -7.28
C GLY A 293 4.30 26.29 -6.00
N PHE A 294 3.66 26.07 -4.85
CA PHE A 294 4.26 26.29 -3.53
C PHE A 294 4.72 24.96 -2.94
N PRO A 295 5.99 24.81 -2.54
CA PRO A 295 6.53 23.53 -2.08
C PRO A 295 6.16 23.19 -0.61
N VAL A 296 4.96 23.58 -0.15
CA VAL A 296 4.53 23.41 1.25
C VAL A 296 4.54 21.93 1.65
N LEU A 297 3.90 21.07 0.85
CA LEU A 297 3.79 19.66 1.17
C LEU A 297 5.11 18.88 1.03
N PHE A 298 6.12 19.41 0.34
CA PHE A 298 7.45 18.80 0.30
C PHE A 298 8.18 18.89 1.66
N SER A 299 7.75 19.79 2.54
CA SER A 299 8.23 19.85 3.93
C SER A 299 7.56 18.82 4.86
N LEU A 300 6.50 18.15 4.39
CA LEU A 300 5.73 17.16 5.15
C LEU A 300 6.21 15.72 4.86
N PRO A 301 5.77 14.72 5.67
CA PRO A 301 6.13 13.32 5.44
C PRO A 301 5.79 12.81 4.02
N PRO A 302 6.55 11.82 3.49
CA PRO A 302 6.42 11.35 2.10
C PRO A 302 5.01 11.02 1.61
N ARG A 303 4.13 10.56 2.51
CA ARG A 303 2.72 10.27 2.18
C ARG A 303 1.94 11.46 1.62
N TYR A 304 2.33 12.69 1.96
CA TYR A 304 1.71 13.94 1.48
C TYR A 304 2.42 14.53 0.25
N GLN A 305 3.62 14.06 -0.07
CA GLN A 305 4.40 14.58 -1.20
C GLN A 305 3.87 14.08 -2.54
N ALA A 306 3.24 12.89 -2.55
CA ALA A 306 2.69 12.31 -3.77
C ALA A 306 1.65 13.22 -4.45
N SER A 307 0.85 13.95 -3.66
CA SER A 307 -0.18 14.84 -4.19
C SER A 307 0.39 16.16 -4.71
N ALA A 308 1.42 16.72 -4.06
CA ALA A 308 2.19 17.85 -4.59
C ALA A 308 2.96 17.53 -5.87
N ILE A 309 3.49 16.30 -6.01
CA ILE A 309 4.08 15.82 -7.26
C ILE A 309 3.01 15.80 -8.36
N ARG A 310 1.82 15.26 -8.09
CA ARG A 310 0.72 15.27 -9.06
C ARG A 310 0.28 16.68 -9.43
N PHE A 311 0.22 17.60 -8.46
CA PHE A 311 -0.06 19.02 -8.73
C PHE A 311 0.97 19.62 -9.70
N SER A 312 2.26 19.38 -9.45
CA SER A 312 3.34 19.88 -10.30
C SER A 312 3.27 19.32 -11.72
N ILE A 313 2.98 18.03 -11.87
CA ILE A 313 2.79 17.38 -13.18
C ILE A 313 1.57 17.99 -13.89
N LEU A 314 0.45 18.12 -13.18
CA LEU A 314 -0.79 18.68 -13.72
C LEU A 314 -0.58 20.13 -14.19
N MET A 315 -0.04 21.00 -13.35
CA MET A 315 0.17 22.40 -13.67
C MET A 315 1.17 22.57 -14.81
N ARG A 316 2.23 21.75 -14.86
CA ARG A 316 3.19 21.75 -15.97
C ARG A 316 2.51 21.41 -17.30
N GLU A 317 1.72 20.34 -17.33
CA GLU A 317 0.98 19.94 -18.52
C GLU A 317 -0.05 21.00 -18.94
N LEU A 318 -0.82 21.54 -18.00
CA LEU A 318 -1.80 22.59 -18.30
C LEU A 318 -1.14 23.86 -18.82
N CYS A 319 -0.02 24.31 -18.23
CA CYS A 319 0.66 25.51 -18.71
C CYS A 319 1.18 25.33 -20.15
N ILE A 320 1.86 24.21 -20.43
CA ILE A 320 2.41 23.93 -21.77
C ILE A 320 1.30 23.89 -22.82
N ARG A 321 0.20 23.15 -22.55
CA ARG A 321 -0.90 22.98 -23.51
C ARG A 321 -1.73 24.23 -23.74
N ASN A 322 -1.67 25.18 -22.80
CA ASN A 322 -2.45 26.41 -22.82
C ASN A 322 -1.59 27.66 -22.98
N GLY A 323 -0.36 27.51 -23.48
CA GLY A 323 0.52 28.63 -23.85
C GLY A 323 0.94 29.51 -22.69
N GLY A 324 0.93 28.99 -21.46
CA GLY A 324 1.36 29.69 -20.26
C GLY A 324 2.60 29.07 -19.62
N THR A 325 2.88 29.50 -18.40
CA THR A 325 4.15 29.23 -17.71
C THR A 325 3.89 28.68 -16.32
N PHE A 326 4.55 27.58 -15.99
CA PHE A 326 4.55 27.03 -14.63
C PHE A 326 5.82 27.45 -13.89
N VAL A 327 5.65 28.10 -12.75
CA VAL A 327 6.74 28.51 -11.85
C VAL A 327 6.65 27.68 -10.58
N ALA A 328 7.55 26.71 -10.43
CA ALA A 328 7.73 25.99 -9.17
C ALA A 328 8.65 26.82 -8.26
N LEU A 329 8.15 27.21 -7.08
CA LEU A 329 8.95 27.96 -6.12
C LEU A 329 9.89 27.03 -5.36
N ASN A 330 11.08 27.53 -5.04
CA ASN A 330 12.07 26.80 -4.25
C ASN A 330 11.79 26.85 -2.74
N ASP A 331 11.01 27.85 -2.30
CA ASP A 331 10.61 28.06 -0.91
C ASP A 331 9.16 28.58 -0.88
N PHE A 332 8.49 28.40 0.25
CA PHE A 332 7.14 28.89 0.52
C PHE A 332 7.10 30.01 1.58
N ARG A 333 8.24 30.35 2.19
CA ARG A 333 8.36 31.40 3.21
C ARG A 333 8.80 32.74 2.61
N LEU A 334 8.41 33.83 3.29
CA LEU A 334 9.01 35.14 3.07
C LEU A 334 10.38 35.21 3.73
N PHE A 335 11.35 35.82 3.05
CA PHE A 335 12.68 36.12 3.59
C PHE A 335 12.68 37.40 4.41
#